data_AF-A0A9P0G541-F1
#
_entry.id   AF-A0A9P0G541-F1
#
_cell.length_a   1.000
_cell.length_b   1.000
_cell.length_c   1.000
_cell.angle_alpha   90.00
_cell.angle_beta   90.00
_cell.angle_gamma   90.00
#
_symmetry.space_group_name_H-M   'P 1'
#
loop_
_entity.id
_entity.type
_entity.pdbx_description
1 polymer ?
#
loop_
_entity_poly.entity_id
_entity_poly.type
_entity_poly.pdbx_seq_one_letter_code
_entity_poly.pdbx_strand_id
1 'polypeptide(L)'
;MKSFVPNDLHDVVRSAIYSPPFSVVNMEEFGFVDIQAAADSLNISKAVHVRIDSNKLGNVLTKETFGDFEQWKETCILKKGKKASDLKNTVIKLLPPENKITDNKKKSLTLMINFLKKKEHQDFYRKILNIE
;
A
#
# COMPACT_ATOMS: atom_id res chain seq x y z
N MET A 1 -21.53 11.83 14.56
CA MET A 1 -20.54 10.80 14.16
C MET A 1 -19.29 10.99 15.02
N LYS A 2 -18.89 9.99 15.81
CA LYS A 2 -17.62 10.03 16.55
C LYS A 2 -16.50 9.78 15.55
N SER A 3 -15.57 10.72 15.41
CA SER A 3 -14.32 10.47 14.68
C SER A 3 -13.53 9.44 15.48
N PHE A 4 -13.35 8.25 14.90
CA PHE A 4 -12.63 7.14 15.54
C PHE A 4 -11.12 7.36 15.41
N VAL A 5 -10.41 7.12 16.51
CA VAL A 5 -8.94 7.03 16.50
C VAL A 5 -8.57 5.82 15.64
N PRO A 6 -7.44 5.81 14.90
CA PRO A 6 -7.05 4.69 14.04
C PRO A 6 -7.14 3.31 14.71
N ASN A 7 -6.83 3.22 16.01
CA ASN A 7 -6.92 1.97 16.78
C ASN A 7 -8.36 1.53 17.03
N ASP A 8 -9.28 2.46 17.32
CA ASP A 8 -10.69 2.12 17.48
C ASP A 8 -11.28 1.56 16.17
N LEU A 9 -10.77 2.02 15.02
CA LEU A 9 -11.19 1.53 13.71
C LEU A 9 -10.72 0.08 13.47
N HIS A 10 -9.51 -0.27 13.91
CA HIS A 10 -9.00 -1.64 13.85
C HIS A 10 -9.87 -2.59 14.68
N ASP A 11 -10.31 -2.16 15.86
CA ASP A 11 -11.15 -2.98 16.73
C ASP A 11 -12.56 -3.14 16.16
N VAL A 12 -13.13 -2.12 15.52
CA VAL A 12 -14.41 -2.24 14.79
C VAL A 12 -14.31 -3.25 13.64
N VAL A 13 -13.21 -3.26 12.89
CA VAL A 13 -13.02 -4.21 11.78
C VAL A 13 -12.79 -5.63 12.29
N ARG A 14 -11.99 -5.81 13.35
CA ARG A 14 -11.75 -7.13 13.96
C ARG A 14 -12.99 -7.70 14.67
N SER A 15 -13.81 -6.84 15.27
CA SER A 15 -15.01 -7.23 16.01
C SER A 15 -16.24 -7.45 15.12
N ALA A 16 -16.15 -7.15 13.82
CA ALA A 16 -17.23 -7.41 12.88
C ALA A 16 -17.46 -8.93 12.75
N ILE A 17 -18.55 -9.40 13.37
CA ILE A 17 -18.94 -10.81 13.47
C ILE A 17 -19.47 -11.30 12.12
N TYR A 18 -18.58 -11.61 11.20
CA TYR A 18 -18.78 -12.54 10.10
C TYR A 18 -17.40 -12.79 9.51
N SER A 19 -16.79 -13.93 9.86
CA SER A 19 -15.48 -14.45 9.35
C SER A 19 -14.74 -13.42 8.49
N PRO A 20 -13.96 -12.50 9.09
CA PRO A 20 -13.53 -11.29 8.39
C PRO A 20 -12.80 -11.67 7.10
N PRO A 21 -13.32 -11.30 5.91
CA PRO A 21 -12.69 -11.64 4.64
C PRO A 21 -11.39 -10.85 4.39
N PHE A 22 -11.00 -10.00 5.34
CA PHE A 22 -9.87 -9.09 5.23
C PHE A 22 -8.85 -9.38 6.34
N SER A 23 -7.60 -9.56 5.93
CA SER A 23 -6.47 -9.60 6.86
C SER A 23 -6.13 -8.16 7.28
N VAL A 24 -6.31 -7.84 8.57
CA VAL A 24 -5.88 -6.55 9.13
C VAL A 24 -4.40 -6.64 9.47
N VAL A 25 -3.55 -6.01 8.67
CA VAL A 25 -2.11 -5.92 8.91
C VAL A 25 -1.84 -4.71 9.81
N ASN A 26 -1.17 -4.92 10.96
CA ASN A 26 -0.76 -3.81 11.82
C ASN A 26 0.43 -3.09 11.17
N MET A 27 0.20 -1.84 10.76
CA MET A 27 1.20 -1.03 10.05
C MET A 27 2.10 -0.21 11.00
N GLU A 28 1.95 -0.37 12.32
CA GLU A 28 2.84 0.26 13.31
C GLU A 28 4.26 -0.31 13.25
N GLU A 29 4.40 -1.60 12.91
CA GLU A 29 5.70 -2.30 12.86
C GLU A 29 6.31 -2.32 11.44
N PHE A 30 5.48 -2.16 10.41
CA PHE A 30 5.89 -2.20 9.00
C PHE A 30 5.33 -0.99 8.24
N GLY A 31 6.22 -0.06 7.87
CA GLY A 31 5.86 1.08 7.04
C GLY A 31 5.48 0.69 5.61
N PHE A 32 4.93 1.63 4.85
CA PHE A 32 4.67 1.40 3.43
C PHE A 32 5.99 1.11 2.71
N VAL A 33 6.01 0.08 1.87
CA VAL A 33 7.15 -0.26 1.03
C VAL A 33 7.07 0.47 -0.30
N ASP A 34 8.21 0.93 -0.81
CA ASP A 34 8.28 1.50 -2.16
C ASP A 34 8.37 0.38 -3.20
N ILE A 35 7.22 -0.22 -3.49
CA ILE A 35 7.11 -1.28 -4.50
C ILE A 35 7.33 -0.68 -5.89
N GLN A 36 6.98 0.58 -6.12
CA GLN A 36 7.15 1.22 -7.43
C GLN A 36 8.63 1.38 -7.78
N ALA A 37 9.47 1.87 -6.86
CA ALA A 37 10.92 1.90 -7.07
C ALA A 37 11.52 0.50 -7.29
N ALA A 38 10.91 -0.54 -6.73
CA ALA A 38 11.30 -1.93 -6.94
C ALA A 38 10.74 -2.53 -8.25
N ALA A 39 9.62 -2.01 -8.76
CA ALA A 39 8.85 -2.57 -9.85
C ALA A 39 8.57 -1.52 -10.93
N ASP A 40 9.53 -1.35 -11.83
CA ASP A 40 9.31 -0.71 -13.13
C ASP A 40 9.65 -1.74 -14.22
N SER A 41 8.65 -2.11 -15.03
CA SER A 41 8.73 -2.69 -16.40
C SER A 41 7.61 -3.70 -16.76
N LEU A 42 6.36 -3.43 -16.40
CA LEU A 42 5.24 -4.31 -16.74
C LEU A 42 4.05 -3.51 -17.29
N ASN A 43 3.83 -3.61 -18.61
CA ASN A 43 2.70 -2.99 -19.32
C ASN A 43 1.40 -3.80 -19.11
N ILE A 44 1.02 -4.06 -17.86
CA ILE A 44 -0.19 -4.87 -17.53
C ILE A 44 -1.48 -4.11 -17.86
N SER A 45 -1.42 -2.79 -18.06
CA SER A 45 -2.60 -1.96 -18.34
C SER A 45 -3.40 -2.38 -19.59
N LYS A 46 -2.79 -3.13 -20.50
CA LYS A 46 -3.43 -3.67 -21.72
C LYS A 46 -3.75 -5.17 -21.63
N ALA A 47 -3.30 -5.85 -20.58
CA ALA A 47 -3.50 -7.28 -20.43
C ALA A 47 -4.93 -7.57 -19.95
N VAL A 48 -5.61 -8.45 -20.66
CA VAL A 48 -6.92 -8.99 -20.30
C VAL A 48 -6.77 -10.23 -19.41
N HIS A 49 -5.77 -11.07 -19.71
CA HIS A 49 -5.42 -12.21 -18.88
C HIS A 49 -3.95 -12.16 -18.46
N VAL A 50 -3.70 -12.52 -17.21
CA VAL A 50 -2.36 -12.67 -16.64
C VAL A 50 -2.23 -14.08 -16.07
N ARG A 51 -1.13 -14.75 -16.38
CA ARG A 51 -0.79 -16.07 -15.84
C ARG A 51 0.63 -16.05 -15.32
N ILE A 52 0.79 -16.60 -14.12
CA ILE A 52 2.08 -16.79 -13.45
C ILE A 52 2.25 -18.29 -13.26
N ASP A 53 3.37 -18.82 -13.73
CA ASP A 53 3.72 -20.24 -13.61
C ASP A 53 4.81 -20.40 -12.55
N SER A 54 4.60 -21.30 -11.58
CA SER A 54 5.58 -21.59 -10.53
C SER A 54 6.88 -22.19 -11.09
N ASN A 55 6.81 -22.85 -12.25
CA ASN A 55 7.98 -23.46 -12.89
C ASN A 55 8.86 -22.43 -13.63
N LYS A 56 8.30 -21.25 -13.94
CA LYS A 56 8.98 -20.19 -14.70
C LYS A 56 9.03 -18.88 -13.90
N LEU A 57 9.69 -18.93 -12.75
CA LEU A 57 9.88 -17.78 -11.88
C LEU A 57 10.57 -16.62 -12.63
N GLY A 58 9.98 -15.43 -12.55
CA GLY A 58 10.47 -14.23 -13.22
C GLY A 58 9.89 -13.98 -14.61
N ASN A 59 9.04 -14.88 -15.11
CA ASN A 59 8.26 -14.66 -16.33
C ASN A 59 6.77 -14.52 -16.01
N VAL A 60 6.12 -13.62 -16.73
CA VAL A 60 4.67 -13.43 -16.70
C VAL A 60 4.14 -13.67 -18.10
N LEU A 61 3.06 -14.43 -18.21
CA LEU A 61 2.36 -14.65 -19.46
C LEU A 61 1.13 -13.74 -19.51
N THR A 62 0.94 -13.05 -20.63
CA THR A 62 -0.19 -12.13 -20.83
C THR A 62 -0.96 -12.45 -22.12
N LYS A 63 -2.26 -12.17 -22.13
CA LYS A 63 -3.09 -12.03 -23.34
C LYS A 63 -3.76 -10.66 -23.35
N GLU A 64 -3.89 -10.05 -24.52
CA GLU A 64 -4.56 -8.75 -24.69
C GLU A 64 -6.03 -8.91 -25.13
N THR A 65 -6.47 -10.12 -25.45
CA THR A 65 -7.83 -10.44 -25.86
C THR A 65 -8.39 -11.63 -25.08
N PHE A 66 -9.73 -11.77 -25.11
CA PHE A 66 -10.45 -12.93 -24.57
C PHE A 66 -10.46 -14.13 -25.54
N GLY A 67 -9.85 -14.00 -26.72
CA GLY A 67 -9.87 -15.04 -27.74
C GLY A 67 -8.95 -16.21 -27.40
N ASP A 68 -9.44 -17.43 -27.66
CA ASP A 68 -8.63 -18.64 -27.48
C ASP A 68 -7.50 -18.75 -28.50
N PHE A 69 -7.65 -18.11 -29.67
CA PHE A 69 -6.67 -18.10 -30.75
C PHE A 69 -5.41 -17.27 -30.47
N GLU A 70 -5.50 -16.27 -29.58
CA GLU A 70 -4.32 -15.49 -29.20
C GLU A 70 -3.39 -16.36 -28.36
N GLN A 71 -2.12 -16.44 -28.76
CA GLN A 71 -1.10 -17.15 -27.98
C GLN A 71 -0.68 -16.32 -26.76
N TRP A 72 -0.37 -17.00 -25.67
CA TRP A 72 0.18 -16.35 -24.49
C TRP A 72 1.54 -15.75 -24.80
N LYS A 73 1.68 -14.44 -24.57
CA LYS A 73 2.96 -13.76 -24.70
C LYS A 73 3.74 -13.87 -23.41
N GLU A 74 4.90 -14.51 -23.44
CA GLU A 74 5.80 -14.62 -22.30
C GLU A 74 6.71 -13.39 -22.23
N THR A 75 6.73 -12.74 -21.07
CA THR A 75 7.59 -11.56 -20.81
C THR A 75 8.37 -11.78 -19.52
N CYS A 76 9.70 -11.64 -19.59
CA CYS A 76 10.56 -11.63 -18.40
C CYS A 76 10.40 -10.29 -17.68
N ILE A 77 10.05 -10.36 -16.40
CA ILE A 77 9.76 -9.18 -15.55
C ILE A 77 10.96 -8.81 -14.67
N LEU A 78 12.02 -9.61 -14.75
CA LEU A 78 13.26 -9.34 -14.05
C LEU A 78 14.12 -8.39 -14.88
N LYS A 79 14.79 -7.44 -14.21
CA LYS A 79 15.79 -6.59 -14.86
C LYS A 79 16.88 -7.44 -15.51
N LYS A 80 17.46 -6.95 -16.60
CA LYS A 80 18.52 -7.63 -17.34
C LYS A 80 19.63 -8.13 -16.40
N GLY A 81 19.92 -9.43 -16.46
CA GLY A 81 20.95 -10.07 -15.63
C GLY A 81 20.51 -10.44 -14.21
N LYS A 82 19.26 -10.18 -13.81
CA LYS A 82 18.70 -10.63 -12.53
C LYS A 82 17.96 -11.96 -12.67
N LYS A 83 18.10 -12.80 -11.65
CA LYS A 83 17.41 -14.09 -11.51
C LYS A 83 16.42 -14.03 -10.36
N ALA A 84 15.43 -14.93 -10.37
CA ALA A 84 14.47 -15.03 -9.28
C ALA A 84 15.14 -15.33 -7.92
N SER A 85 16.29 -16.00 -7.92
CA SER A 85 17.12 -16.22 -6.72
C SER A 85 17.57 -14.92 -6.07
N ASP A 86 17.79 -13.86 -6.85
CA ASP A 86 18.32 -12.59 -6.37
C ASP A 86 17.24 -11.81 -5.58
N LEU A 87 15.96 -12.11 -5.83
CA LEU A 87 14.84 -11.50 -5.12
C LEU A 87 14.72 -11.99 -3.68
N LYS A 88 15.12 -13.24 -3.38
CA LYS A 88 15.00 -13.82 -2.04
C LYS A 88 15.71 -13.01 -0.96
N ASN A 89 16.81 -12.35 -1.33
CA ASN A 89 17.64 -11.56 -0.43
C ASN A 89 17.49 -10.04 -0.67
N THR A 90 16.54 -9.62 -1.50
CA THR A 90 16.35 -8.19 -1.80
C THR A 90 15.64 -7.51 -0.63
N VAL A 91 16.29 -6.47 -0.08
CA VAL A 91 15.68 -5.60 0.94
C VAL A 91 14.90 -4.50 0.24
N ILE A 92 13.58 -4.48 0.43
CA ILE A 92 12.72 -3.42 -0.08
C ILE A 92 12.81 -2.23 0.88
N LYS A 93 13.06 -1.04 0.34
CA LYS A 93 13.12 0.18 1.14
C LYS A 93 11.72 0.55 1.64
N LEU A 94 11.65 0.85 2.93
CA LEU A 94 10.48 1.50 3.50
C LEU A 94 10.42 2.93 2.98
N LEU A 95 9.24 3.36 2.55
CA LEU A 95 8.96 4.76 2.31
C LEU A 95 9.14 5.52 3.62
N PRO A 96 9.85 6.66 3.60
CA PRO A 96 9.91 7.51 4.78
C PRO A 96 8.48 7.89 5.20
N PRO A 97 8.20 7.96 6.51
CA PRO A 97 6.92 8.47 7.01
C PRO A 97 6.86 9.98 6.75
N GLU A 98 6.64 10.36 5.49
CA GLU A 98 6.48 11.75 5.11
C GLU A 98 5.05 12.21 5.44
N ASN A 99 4.97 13.25 6.26
CA ASN A 99 3.71 13.89 6.55
C ASN A 99 3.27 14.71 5.32
N LYS A 100 2.45 14.09 4.44
CA LYS A 100 1.92 14.72 3.22
C LYS A 100 0.84 15.79 3.48
N ILE A 101 0.69 16.28 4.71
CA ILE A 101 -0.24 17.36 5.00
C ILE A 101 0.32 18.65 4.38
N THR A 102 -0.38 19.15 3.36
CA THR A 102 -0.07 20.43 2.71
C THR A 102 -0.23 21.60 3.69
N ASP A 103 0.49 22.70 3.47
CA ASP A 103 0.45 23.85 4.38
C ASP A 103 -0.96 24.44 4.56
N ASN A 104 -1.76 24.42 3.49
CA ASN A 104 -3.17 24.82 3.57
C ASN A 104 -3.97 23.92 4.52
N LYS A 105 -3.76 22.59 4.45
CA LYS A 105 -4.40 21.65 5.38
C LYS A 105 -3.87 21.81 6.80
N LYS A 106 -2.57 22.10 6.99
CA LYS A 106 -2.00 22.39 8.31
C LYS A 106 -2.74 23.56 8.96
N LYS A 107 -2.88 24.69 8.25
CA LYS A 107 -3.61 25.88 8.74
C LYS A 107 -5.04 25.55 9.16
N SER A 108 -5.79 24.83 8.31
CA SER A 108 -7.16 24.42 8.63
C SER A 108 -7.21 23.51 9.86
N LEU A 109 -6.32 22.52 9.94
CA LEU A 109 -6.27 21.59 11.08
C LEU A 109 -5.90 22.31 12.38
N THR A 110 -4.92 23.22 12.36
CA THR A 110 -4.55 24.04 13.53
C THR A 110 -5.74 24.82 14.07
N LEU A 111 -6.55 25.43 13.20
CA LEU A 111 -7.76 26.14 13.60
C LEU A 111 -8.79 25.19 14.23
N MET A 112 -8.90 23.96 13.70
CA MET A 112 -9.85 22.96 14.18
C MET A 112 -9.49 22.35 15.54
N ILE A 113 -8.20 22.36 15.94
CA ILE A 113 -7.76 21.78 17.23
C ILE A 113 -8.53 22.36 18.41
N ASN A 114 -8.76 23.67 18.43
CA ASN A 114 -9.45 24.35 19.53
C ASN A 114 -10.91 23.93 19.69
N PHE A 115 -11.51 23.33 18.64
CA PHE A 115 -12.90 22.86 18.67
C PHE A 115 -13.02 21.39 19.09
N LEU A 116 -11.89 20.69 19.31
CA LEU A 116 -11.91 19.31 19.79
C LEU A 116 -12.23 19.28 21.28
N LYS A 117 -13.26 18.53 21.65
CA LYS A 117 -13.77 18.47 23.03
C LYS A 117 -12.81 17.78 24.02
N LYS A 118 -11.94 16.91 23.53
CA LYS A 118 -11.06 16.09 24.36
C LYS A 118 -9.61 16.52 24.19
N LYS A 119 -8.91 16.69 25.32
CA LYS A 119 -7.50 17.08 25.34
C LYS A 119 -6.58 16.08 24.64
N GLU A 120 -6.83 14.78 24.83
CA GLU A 120 -6.12 13.69 24.13
C GLU A 120 -6.13 13.84 22.60
N HIS A 121 -7.25 14.29 22.03
CA HIS A 121 -7.35 14.50 20.59
C HIS A 121 -6.60 15.77 20.17
N GLN A 122 -6.62 16.83 20.99
CA GLN A 122 -5.86 18.05 20.72
C GLN A 122 -4.35 17.76 20.70
N ASP A 123 -3.86 17.02 21.69
CA ASP A 123 -2.44 16.65 21.82
C ASP A 123 -1.98 15.77 20.65
N PHE A 124 -2.82 14.85 20.17
CA PHE A 124 -2.57 14.04 18.98
C PHE A 124 -2.35 14.90 17.72
N TYR A 125 -3.25 15.85 17.44
CA TYR A 125 -3.12 16.70 16.25
C TYR A 125 -1.98 17.71 16.36
N ARG A 126 -1.67 18.23 17.55
CA ARG A 126 -0.47 19.05 17.79
C ARG A 126 0.81 18.29 17.48
N LYS A 127 0.91 17.03 17.94
CA LYS A 127 2.03 16.14 17.65
C LYS A 127 2.17 15.83 16.16
N ILE A 128 1.07 15.57 15.44
CA ILE A 128 1.11 15.33 13.99
C ILE A 128 1.53 16.58 13.21
N LEU A 129 1.10 17.77 13.64
CA LEU A 129 1.40 19.01 12.95
C LEU A 129 2.75 19.63 13.33
N ASN A 130 3.49 19.03 14.29
CA ASN A 130 4.72 19.57 14.88
C ASN A 130 4.53 21.01 15.42
N ILE A 131 3.40 21.26 16.08
CA ILE A 131 3.09 22.54 16.72
C ILE A 131 3.24 22.32 18.21
N GLU A 132 4.29 22.89 18.81
CA GLU A 132 4.47 22.93 20.27
C GLU A 132 3.36 23.74 20.95
#